data_AF-M3VX35-F1
#
_entry.id   AF-M3VX35-F1
#
_cell.length_a   1.000
_cell.length_b   1.000
_cell.length_c   1.000
_cell.angle_alpha   90.00
_cell.angle_beta   90.00
_cell.angle_gamma   90.00
#
_symmetry.space_group_name_H-M   'P 1'
#
loop_
_entity.id
_entity.type
_entity.pdbx_description
1 polymer ?
#
loop_
_entity_poly.entity_id
_entity_poly.type
_entity_poly.pdbx_seq_one_letter_code
_entity_poly.pdbx_strand_id
1 'polypeptide(L)'
;MVDFPGYSLSGVVASFFFVLFTMRQPDSWRVIGPAHPILARIGEDALLTCQILPKRAMMPTKMTWYRSDPNEVVFAQWDGADVTEMQMEEYRERVEWVKDDVPEGSVTLKINNIRPSDNGQYWCCFQEKNYYEETSLLLEVAGVGSSPYIHMEGPIESGVQLVCTAKGWFPEPQVYWEDATGKKLLSVSEHSIQDENGLFYVEATLVVRNASLETVSCFIHNPILNEEKSSVISIPEKLQNELASLKVIGPSQPILVRVGEDIQLTCCLSPKTNAQSMEVRWLQSHHYPAVYVYADGEHVTEEQMTEYRGRTALVSDAINEGRLTLQIHNATTSDNGQYRCRFEKDGVYQEASLDLKIVGLGSSPLITIIGQKDGEIELMCSSEGWFPKPHVQWKDMEAKIIPSFSEVLTQGSHGLFHVKTSLLVTNSFIVNVTCSISNPLLGEEKMATFSLSESMMTFSWKTVLICGLLLAAAVGLVMRKSYKKAA
;
A
#
# COMPACT_ATOMS: atom_id res chain seq x y z
N MET A 1 20.02 3.92 102.72
CA MET A 1 19.03 3.28 101.82
C MET A 1 18.11 4.40 101.37
N VAL A 2 18.14 4.91 100.14
CA VAL A 2 18.58 4.36 98.85
C VAL A 2 18.98 5.55 97.97
N ASP A 3 20.15 5.46 97.33
CA ASP A 3 20.47 6.26 96.13
C ASP A 3 19.65 5.73 94.96
N PHE A 4 19.03 6.60 94.16
CA PHE A 4 19.10 6.54 92.69
C PHE A 4 18.83 7.95 92.09
N PRO A 5 19.53 8.31 91.00
CA PRO A 5 19.71 9.65 90.49
C PRO A 5 18.67 10.03 89.44
N GLY A 6 18.57 11.34 89.20
CA GLY A 6 17.65 11.92 88.25
C GLY A 6 17.91 11.56 86.79
N TYR A 7 16.84 11.63 86.00
CA TYR A 7 16.91 12.04 84.61
C TYR A 7 15.72 12.96 84.33
N SER A 8 16.04 14.16 83.88
CA SER A 8 15.10 15.21 83.48
C SER A 8 14.34 14.78 82.24
N LEU A 9 13.01 14.80 82.31
CA LEU A 9 12.08 14.55 81.21
C LEU A 9 12.07 15.67 80.13
N SER A 10 13.10 16.52 80.10
CA SER A 10 13.21 17.67 79.19
C SER A 10 14.03 17.39 77.93
N GLY A 11 14.86 16.33 77.91
CA GLY A 11 15.78 16.06 76.79
C GLY A 11 15.18 15.23 75.64
N VAL A 12 14.21 14.37 75.94
CA VAL A 12 13.63 13.44 74.94
C VAL A 12 12.56 14.12 74.10
N VAL A 13 11.77 15.02 74.68
CA VAL A 13 10.74 15.78 73.95
C VAL A 13 11.36 16.81 73.01
N ALA A 14 12.44 17.49 73.44
CA ALA A 14 13.17 18.42 72.59
C ALA A 14 13.90 17.72 71.44
N SER A 15 14.45 16.51 71.66
CA SER A 15 15.06 15.71 70.59
C SER A 15 14.04 15.15 69.60
N PHE A 16 12.84 14.75 70.04
CA PHE A 16 11.78 14.29 69.12
C PHE A 16 11.25 15.43 68.25
N PHE A 17 11.10 16.65 68.78
CA PHE A 17 10.73 17.83 67.99
C PHE A 17 11.86 18.31 67.06
N PHE A 18 13.14 18.15 67.44
CA PHE A 18 14.27 18.42 66.54
C PHE A 18 14.40 17.38 65.42
N VAL A 19 14.07 16.11 65.67
CA VAL A 19 14.03 15.06 64.64
C VAL A 19 12.82 15.23 63.71
N LEU A 20 11.67 15.70 64.22
CA LEU A 20 10.52 16.06 63.39
C LEU A 20 10.75 17.33 62.53
N PHE A 21 11.62 18.25 62.95
CA PHE A 21 12.00 19.44 62.14
C PHE A 21 13.25 19.23 61.26
N THR A 22 13.96 18.11 61.39
CA THR A 22 15.11 17.77 60.51
C THR A 22 14.83 16.67 59.50
N MET A 23 13.64 16.07 59.55
CA MET A 23 13.03 15.44 58.38
C MET A 23 12.60 16.54 57.40
N ARG A 24 13.58 17.10 56.69
CA ARG A 24 13.33 17.91 55.49
C ARG A 24 12.49 17.03 54.59
N GLN A 25 11.19 17.31 54.49
CA GLN A 25 10.34 16.68 53.47
C GLN A 25 11.11 16.79 52.15
N PRO A 26 11.25 15.71 51.36
CA PRO A 26 11.81 15.86 50.02
C PRO A 26 10.98 16.95 49.34
N ASP A 27 11.64 18.01 48.83
CA ASP A 27 10.99 19.13 48.17
C ASP A 27 10.07 18.58 47.08
N SER A 28 8.78 18.38 47.38
CA SER A 28 7.84 17.68 46.50
C SER A 28 7.66 18.53 45.26
N TRP A 29 7.99 17.96 44.10
CA TRP A 29 7.92 18.63 42.82
C TRP A 29 7.01 17.85 41.88
N ARG A 30 6.43 18.53 40.91
CA ARG A 30 5.57 17.95 39.88
C ARG A 30 5.88 18.53 38.52
N VAL A 31 5.47 17.83 37.48
CA VAL A 31 5.60 18.28 36.09
C VAL A 31 4.21 18.63 35.59
N ILE A 32 4.07 19.80 34.96
CA ILE A 32 2.82 20.23 34.35
C ILE A 32 3.03 20.53 32.87
N GLY A 33 2.09 20.08 32.05
CA GLY A 33 2.01 20.38 30.64
C GLY A 33 1.07 21.56 30.37
N PRO A 34 1.01 22.03 29.11
CA PRO A 34 0.02 22.99 28.66
C PRO A 34 -1.40 22.45 28.87
N ALA A 35 -2.34 23.35 29.17
CA ALA A 35 -3.76 23.00 29.35
C ALA A 35 -4.50 22.85 28.01
N HIS A 36 -3.98 23.44 26.94
CA HIS A 36 -4.56 23.38 25.59
C HIS A 36 -3.59 22.66 24.65
N PRO A 37 -4.10 22.04 23.58
CA PRO A 37 -3.26 21.45 22.55
C PRO A 37 -2.31 22.48 21.94
N ILE A 38 -1.10 22.02 21.61
CA ILE A 38 -0.14 22.81 20.85
C ILE A 38 -0.48 22.61 19.38
N LEU A 39 -0.82 23.69 18.70
CA LEU A 39 -1.09 23.69 17.28
C LEU A 39 0.21 23.92 16.51
N ALA A 40 0.52 23.05 15.54
CA ALA A 40 1.67 23.21 14.64
C ALA A 40 1.26 23.01 13.18
N ARG A 41 1.82 23.84 12.29
CA ARG A 41 1.63 23.65 10.85
C ARG A 41 2.64 22.67 10.29
N ILE A 42 2.22 21.92 9.28
CA ILE A 42 3.12 21.05 8.52
C ILE A 42 4.24 21.89 7.91
N GLY A 43 5.48 21.41 8.04
CA GLY A 43 6.68 22.09 7.55
C GLY A 43 7.27 23.13 8.52
N GLU A 44 6.53 23.56 9.54
CA GLU A 44 7.02 24.46 10.59
C GLU A 44 7.67 23.68 11.74
N ASP A 45 8.25 24.38 12.71
CA ASP A 45 8.80 23.78 13.92
C ASP A 45 7.75 23.85 15.06
N ALA A 46 7.65 22.80 15.88
CA ALA A 46 6.80 22.78 17.06
C ALA A 46 7.64 22.87 18.35
N LEU A 47 7.16 23.64 19.33
CA LEU A 47 7.77 23.77 20.65
C LEU A 47 6.88 23.10 21.70
N LEU A 48 7.31 21.93 22.17
CA LEU A 48 6.63 21.16 23.20
C LEU A 48 7.22 21.53 24.55
N THR A 49 6.46 22.23 25.39
CA THR A 49 6.97 22.78 26.65
C THR A 49 6.28 22.16 27.85
N CYS A 50 7.07 21.73 28.84
CA CYS A 50 6.60 21.34 30.17
C CYS A 50 7.32 22.14 31.24
N GLN A 51 6.68 22.25 32.39
CA GLN A 51 7.18 23.05 33.50
C GLN A 51 7.24 22.26 34.80
N ILE A 52 8.37 22.37 35.47
CA ILE A 52 8.61 21.80 36.80
C ILE A 52 8.12 22.82 37.84
N LEU A 53 7.31 22.35 38.77
CA LEU A 53 6.83 23.14 39.90
C LEU A 53 7.30 22.56 41.24
N PRO A 54 7.71 23.42 42.21
CA PRO A 54 7.87 24.87 42.09
C PRO A 54 9.02 25.26 41.13
N LYS A 55 8.90 26.43 40.47
CA LYS A 55 9.90 26.92 39.52
C LYS A 55 11.29 26.94 40.17
N ARG A 56 12.23 26.18 39.61
CA ARG A 56 13.60 26.10 40.10
C ARG A 56 14.53 25.66 38.98
N ALA A 57 15.78 26.13 39.04
CA ALA A 57 16.84 25.59 38.22
C ALA A 57 17.14 24.15 38.67
N MET A 58 16.63 23.17 37.94
CA MET A 58 16.90 21.75 38.17
C MET A 58 17.23 21.08 36.86
N MET A 59 18.43 20.50 36.78
CA MET A 59 18.83 19.60 35.72
C MET A 59 18.53 18.18 36.21
N PRO A 60 17.51 17.50 35.68
CA PRO A 60 17.19 16.14 36.11
C PRO A 60 18.32 15.19 35.75
N THR A 61 18.52 14.15 36.56
CA THR A 61 19.40 13.02 36.23
C THR A 61 19.00 12.40 34.88
N LYS A 62 17.69 12.23 34.64
CA LYS A 62 17.15 11.73 33.38
C LYS A 62 15.93 12.54 32.96
N MET A 63 15.93 12.97 31.70
CA MET A 63 14.80 13.59 31.02
C MET A 63 14.46 12.75 29.79
N THR A 64 13.17 12.48 29.58
CA THR A 64 12.73 11.71 28.42
C THR A 64 11.43 12.27 27.89
N TRP A 65 11.36 12.37 26.58
CA TRP A 65 10.16 12.63 25.81
C TRP A 65 9.83 11.38 25.01
N TYR A 66 8.60 10.91 25.11
CA TYR A 66 8.11 9.78 24.33
C TYR A 66 6.70 10.05 23.82
N ARG A 67 6.30 9.28 22.82
CA ARG A 67 4.96 9.33 22.21
C ARG A 67 4.24 8.03 22.49
N SER A 68 2.97 8.06 22.90
CA SER A 68 2.12 6.87 23.10
C SER A 68 2.60 5.82 24.11
N ASP A 69 3.74 5.15 23.85
CA ASP A 69 4.40 4.13 24.67
C ASP A 69 5.78 4.64 25.18
N PRO A 70 6.20 4.32 26.41
CA PRO A 70 7.50 4.73 26.94
C PRO A 70 8.73 4.24 26.16
N ASN A 71 8.60 3.23 25.29
CA ASN A 71 9.67 2.76 24.41
C ASN A 71 9.75 3.55 23.10
N GLU A 72 8.72 4.32 22.74
CA GLU A 72 8.69 5.22 21.58
C GLU A 72 9.33 6.56 21.94
N VAL A 73 10.65 6.52 22.22
CA VAL A 73 11.42 7.68 22.70
C VAL A 73 11.67 8.66 21.56
N VAL A 74 11.15 9.87 21.72
CA VAL A 74 11.33 11.01 20.81
C VAL A 74 12.66 11.72 21.10
N PHE A 75 12.97 11.91 22.38
CA PHE A 75 14.21 12.54 22.85
C PHE A 75 14.55 12.04 24.26
N ALA A 76 15.82 11.80 24.54
CA ALA A 76 16.28 11.47 25.88
C ALA A 76 17.61 12.14 26.19
N GLN A 77 17.77 12.57 27.45
CA GLN A 77 19.02 13.09 27.98
C GLN A 77 19.27 12.51 29.37
N TRP A 78 20.48 11.99 29.58
CA TRP A 78 20.94 11.46 30.87
C TRP A 78 22.21 12.18 31.31
N ASP A 79 22.26 12.63 32.56
CA ASP A 79 23.41 13.31 33.15
C ASP A 79 23.94 14.49 32.30
N GLY A 80 23.04 15.18 31.61
CA GLY A 80 23.36 16.32 30.74
C GLY A 80 23.88 15.97 29.34
N ALA A 81 23.91 14.68 28.97
CA ALA A 81 24.28 14.20 27.64
C ALA A 81 23.08 13.59 26.90
N ASP A 82 22.94 13.93 25.63
CA ASP A 82 21.83 13.43 24.80
C ASP A 82 22.06 11.95 24.45
N VAL A 83 20.98 11.16 24.53
CA VAL A 83 20.99 9.71 24.34
C VAL A 83 20.28 9.39 23.02
N THR A 84 21.05 9.31 21.94
CA THR A 84 20.51 9.13 20.58
C THR A 84 20.23 7.67 20.23
N GLU A 85 20.80 6.71 20.94
CA GLU A 85 20.66 5.26 20.64
C GLU A 85 19.23 4.74 20.82
N MET A 86 18.50 5.31 21.77
CA MET A 86 17.11 4.94 22.07
C MET A 86 16.09 5.70 21.22
N GLN A 87 16.55 6.69 20.46
CA GLN A 87 15.69 7.59 19.74
C GLN A 87 15.04 6.89 18.53
N MET A 88 13.75 7.09 18.37
CA MET A 88 13.02 6.67 17.19
C MET A 88 13.64 7.28 15.93
N GLU A 89 13.83 6.44 14.90
CA GLU A 89 14.46 6.82 13.64
C GLU A 89 13.81 8.06 12.99
N GLU A 90 12.48 8.18 13.10
CA GLU A 90 11.70 9.28 12.51
C GLU A 90 11.95 10.67 13.15
N TYR A 91 12.50 10.72 14.37
CA TYR A 91 12.84 11.97 15.08
C TYR A 91 14.33 12.28 15.12
N ARG A 92 15.18 11.36 14.63
CA ARG A 92 16.63 11.58 14.58
C ARG A 92 16.94 12.83 13.76
N GLU A 93 17.82 13.69 14.29
CA GLU A 93 18.20 14.99 13.71
C GLU A 93 17.06 16.03 13.56
N ARG A 94 15.82 15.68 13.91
CA ARG A 94 14.67 16.59 13.86
C ARG A 94 14.38 17.24 15.20
N VAL A 95 14.92 16.73 16.29
CA VAL A 95 14.59 17.25 17.62
C VAL A 95 15.79 17.86 18.30
N GLU A 96 15.54 18.94 19.03
CA GLU A 96 16.55 19.62 19.82
C GLU A 96 15.93 20.12 21.13
N TRP A 97 16.72 20.07 22.21
CA TRP A 97 16.30 20.67 23.47
C TRP A 97 16.69 22.15 23.50
N VAL A 98 15.68 23.02 23.63
CA VAL A 98 15.85 24.46 23.73
C VAL A 98 16.16 24.84 25.19
N LYS A 99 17.32 25.48 25.43
CA LYS A 99 17.87 25.76 26.76
C LYS A 99 17.66 27.22 27.22
N ASP A 100 16.55 27.82 26.82
CA ASP A 100 16.32 29.26 27.06
C ASP A 100 15.86 29.56 28.50
N ASP A 101 14.98 28.72 29.06
CA ASP A 101 14.30 28.97 30.35
C ASP A 101 14.61 27.94 31.45
N VAL A 102 15.78 27.29 31.37
CA VAL A 102 16.24 26.29 32.37
C VAL A 102 16.22 26.81 33.81
N PRO A 103 16.60 28.08 34.11
CA PRO A 103 16.54 28.62 35.47
C PRO A 103 15.13 28.68 36.07
N GLU A 104 14.08 28.69 35.24
CA GLU A 104 12.67 28.69 35.66
C GLU A 104 12.06 27.30 35.77
N GLY A 105 12.83 26.24 35.47
CA GLY A 105 12.33 24.86 35.43
C GLY A 105 11.44 24.58 34.22
N SER A 106 11.53 25.41 33.17
CA SER A 106 10.85 25.17 31.89
C SER A 106 11.73 24.33 30.98
N VAL A 107 11.13 23.36 30.31
CA VAL A 107 11.82 22.45 29.39
C VAL A 107 11.04 22.38 28.10
N THR A 108 11.71 22.76 27.01
CA THR A 108 11.10 22.85 25.69
C THR A 108 11.81 21.94 24.70
N LEU A 109 11.11 20.91 24.24
CA LEU A 109 11.54 20.10 23.11
C LEU A 109 11.09 20.79 21.82
N LYS A 110 12.02 21.11 20.94
CA LYS A 110 11.71 21.59 19.59
C LYS A 110 11.76 20.42 18.62
N ILE A 111 10.70 20.27 17.83
CA ILE A 111 10.60 19.29 16.74
C ILE A 111 10.59 20.09 15.43
N ASN A 112 11.59 19.89 14.60
CA ASN A 112 11.79 20.58 13.34
C ASN A 112 10.99 19.92 12.20
N ASN A 113 10.45 20.75 11.30
CA ASN A 113 9.77 20.31 10.07
C ASN A 113 8.61 19.33 10.31
N ILE A 114 7.58 19.76 11.03
CA ILE A 114 6.44 18.94 11.46
C ILE A 114 5.77 18.22 10.29
N ARG A 115 5.45 16.95 10.52
CA ARG A 115 4.82 16.01 9.58
C ARG A 115 3.44 15.60 10.12
N PRO A 116 2.50 15.16 9.25
CA PRO A 116 1.23 14.55 9.67
C PRO A 116 1.39 13.47 10.73
N SER A 117 2.43 12.63 10.60
CA SER A 117 2.74 11.55 11.54
C SER A 117 3.06 12.01 12.95
N ASP A 118 3.50 13.27 13.14
CA ASP A 118 3.86 13.80 14.46
C ASP A 118 2.62 14.12 15.31
N ASN A 119 1.42 14.17 14.71
CA ASN A 119 0.17 14.44 15.41
C ASN A 119 -0.10 13.42 16.52
N GLY A 120 -0.35 13.88 17.74
CA GLY A 120 -0.74 13.00 18.83
C GLY A 120 -0.21 13.40 20.19
N GLN A 121 -0.27 12.43 21.10
CA GLN A 121 0.01 12.63 22.52
C GLN A 121 1.50 12.40 22.82
N TYR A 122 2.12 13.41 23.43
CA TYR A 122 3.50 13.37 23.92
C TYR A 122 3.51 13.38 25.44
N TRP A 123 4.56 12.80 26.00
CA TRP A 123 4.81 12.73 27.43
C TRP A 123 6.17 13.31 27.73
N CYS A 124 6.22 14.19 28.72
CA CYS A 124 7.45 14.78 29.22
C CYS A 124 7.72 14.22 30.62
N CYS A 125 8.82 13.50 30.75
CA CYS A 125 9.12 12.70 31.92
C CYS A 125 10.45 13.13 32.53
N PHE A 126 10.45 13.26 33.85
CA PHE A 126 11.59 13.68 34.64
C PHE A 126 11.85 12.64 35.71
N GLN A 127 13.11 12.27 35.84
CA GLN A 127 13.57 11.41 36.91
C GLN A 127 14.77 12.05 37.60
N GLU A 128 14.63 12.18 38.92
CA GLU A 128 15.70 12.65 39.81
C GLU A 128 15.90 11.63 40.92
N LYS A 129 17.05 10.95 40.91
CA LYS A 129 17.34 9.79 41.78
C LYS A 129 16.24 8.72 41.66
N ASN A 130 15.43 8.55 42.71
CA ASN A 130 14.35 7.55 42.79
C ASN A 130 12.96 8.16 42.61
N TYR A 131 12.86 9.47 42.37
CA TYR A 131 11.58 10.14 42.20
C TYR A 131 11.32 10.41 40.72
N TYR A 132 10.08 10.19 40.30
CA TYR A 132 9.64 10.21 38.91
C TYR A 132 8.34 10.99 38.81
N GLU A 133 8.27 11.90 37.84
CA GLU A 133 7.06 12.64 37.50
C GLU A 133 6.97 12.82 36.00
N GLU A 134 5.74 12.88 35.51
CA GLU A 134 5.46 13.09 34.10
C GLU A 134 4.19 13.89 33.89
N THR A 135 4.07 14.44 32.70
CA THR A 135 2.85 15.08 32.24
C THR A 135 2.69 14.83 30.75
N SER A 136 1.46 14.91 30.27
CA SER A 136 1.16 14.69 28.87
C SER A 136 0.70 16.00 28.22
N LEU A 137 0.99 16.13 26.93
CA LEU A 137 0.55 17.23 26.06
C LEU A 137 0.16 16.72 24.69
N LEU A 138 -0.86 17.35 24.11
CA LEU A 138 -1.36 17.02 22.78
C LEU A 138 -0.75 17.98 21.75
N LEU A 139 -0.11 17.42 20.73
CA LEU A 139 0.31 18.15 19.53
C LEU A 139 -0.74 17.92 18.44
N GLU A 140 -1.44 18.97 18.05
CA GLU A 140 -2.36 18.97 16.92
C GLU A 140 -1.65 19.52 15.69
N VAL A 141 -1.52 18.67 14.67
CA VAL A 141 -0.89 19.04 13.40
C VAL A 141 -1.97 19.38 12.37
N ALA A 142 -1.78 20.47 11.64
CA ALA A 142 -2.65 20.83 10.53
C ALA A 142 -1.88 21.46 9.37
N GLY A 143 -2.42 21.35 8.17
CA GLY A 143 -1.87 21.91 6.95
C GLY A 143 -2.97 22.31 5.98
N VAL A 144 -2.82 23.46 5.35
CA VAL A 144 -3.69 23.92 4.28
C VAL A 144 -3.07 23.54 2.95
N GLY A 145 -3.83 22.80 2.15
CA GLY A 145 -3.36 22.30 0.86
C GLY A 145 -3.51 23.28 -0.29
N SER A 146 -3.56 22.72 -1.50
CA SER A 146 -3.78 23.45 -2.74
C SER A 146 -5.17 24.11 -2.75
N SER A 147 -5.30 25.19 -3.51
CA SER A 147 -6.62 25.70 -3.86
C SER A 147 -7.40 24.63 -4.62
N PRO A 148 -8.73 24.54 -4.45
CA PRO A 148 -9.52 23.57 -5.19
C PRO A 148 -9.48 23.88 -6.68
N TYR A 149 -9.51 22.83 -7.50
CA TYR A 149 -9.62 22.93 -8.94
C TYR A 149 -10.92 22.24 -9.37
N ILE A 150 -11.74 22.96 -10.15
CA ILE A 150 -13.04 22.48 -10.59
C ILE A 150 -12.93 22.06 -12.04
N HIS A 151 -13.21 20.79 -12.29
CA HIS A 151 -13.29 20.19 -13.62
C HIS A 151 -14.74 19.99 -14.01
N MET A 152 -15.02 20.11 -15.31
CA MET A 152 -16.32 19.80 -15.89
C MET A 152 -16.23 18.50 -16.69
N GLU A 153 -16.99 17.50 -16.26
CA GLU A 153 -17.25 16.29 -17.01
C GLU A 153 -18.36 16.55 -18.03
N GLY A 154 -18.24 15.92 -19.21
CA GLY A 154 -19.13 16.16 -20.35
C GLY A 154 -20.64 16.12 -20.02
N PRO A 155 -21.49 16.61 -20.94
CA PRO A 155 -22.93 16.64 -20.71
C PRO A 155 -23.46 15.21 -20.52
N ILE A 156 -24.08 14.96 -19.38
CA ILE A 156 -24.84 13.73 -19.10
C ILE A 156 -26.29 14.00 -19.52
N GLU A 157 -27.07 12.95 -19.81
CA GLU A 157 -28.51 13.06 -20.17
C GLU A 157 -29.35 13.92 -19.19
N SER A 158 -28.85 14.20 -17.98
CA SER A 158 -29.55 14.94 -16.92
C SER A 158 -28.90 16.26 -16.47
N GLY A 159 -27.78 16.71 -17.07
CA GLY A 159 -27.09 17.95 -16.67
C GLY A 159 -25.58 17.94 -16.91
N VAL A 160 -24.88 18.90 -16.31
CA VAL A 160 -23.41 18.99 -16.33
C VAL A 160 -22.86 18.46 -15.01
N GLN A 161 -21.88 17.56 -15.07
CA GLN A 161 -21.19 17.04 -13.89
C GLN A 161 -19.91 17.85 -13.64
N LEU A 162 -19.75 18.34 -12.42
CA LEU A 162 -18.59 19.08 -11.95
C LEU A 162 -17.87 18.24 -10.90
N VAL A 163 -16.54 18.22 -10.95
CA VAL A 163 -15.70 17.53 -9.98
C VAL A 163 -14.71 18.55 -9.41
N CYS A 164 -14.75 18.73 -8.10
CA CYS A 164 -13.80 19.57 -7.37
C CYS A 164 -12.72 18.70 -6.74
N THR A 165 -11.46 19.06 -6.98
CA THR A 165 -10.29 18.33 -6.51
C THR A 165 -9.36 19.25 -5.71
N ALA A 166 -8.75 18.74 -4.64
CA ALA A 166 -7.72 19.47 -3.90
C ALA A 166 -6.74 18.50 -3.22
N LYS A 167 -5.46 18.88 -3.10
CA LYS A 167 -4.38 18.02 -2.56
C LYS A 167 -3.62 18.69 -1.42
N GLY A 168 -2.98 17.89 -0.57
CA GLY A 168 -2.05 18.37 0.46
C GLY A 168 -2.70 18.91 1.72
N TRP A 169 -3.92 18.48 2.04
CA TRP A 169 -4.64 18.94 3.24
C TRP A 169 -4.39 18.01 4.43
N PHE A 170 -4.33 18.56 5.64
CA PHE A 170 -4.28 17.75 6.86
C PHE A 170 -4.88 18.51 8.05
N PRO A 171 -5.66 17.87 8.94
CA PRO A 171 -6.24 16.53 8.79
C PRO A 171 -7.22 16.50 7.60
N GLU A 172 -8.03 15.44 7.49
CA GLU A 172 -9.06 15.33 6.45
C GLU A 172 -9.92 16.62 6.40
N PRO A 173 -9.95 17.33 5.25
CA PRO A 173 -10.66 18.60 5.15
C PRO A 173 -12.16 18.39 4.88
N GLN A 174 -12.95 19.41 5.15
CA GLN A 174 -14.36 19.44 4.79
C GLN A 174 -14.53 20.04 3.39
N VAL A 175 -15.31 19.39 2.54
CA VAL A 175 -15.62 19.87 1.17
C VAL A 175 -17.09 20.23 1.07
N TYR A 176 -17.41 21.37 0.46
CA TYR A 176 -18.79 21.72 0.15
C TYR A 176 -18.90 22.65 -1.06
N TRP A 177 -20.07 22.64 -1.66
CA TRP A 177 -20.40 23.44 -2.83
C TRP A 177 -21.40 24.53 -2.47
N GLU A 178 -21.27 25.70 -3.10
CA GLU A 178 -22.26 26.78 -3.00
C GLU A 178 -22.61 27.33 -4.39
N ASP A 179 -23.85 27.79 -4.54
CA ASP A 179 -24.25 28.59 -5.69
C ASP A 179 -23.85 30.07 -5.55
N ALA A 180 -24.12 30.87 -6.59
CA ALA A 180 -23.88 32.31 -6.61
C ALA A 180 -24.54 33.10 -5.46
N THR A 181 -25.56 32.53 -4.80
CA THR A 181 -26.27 33.15 -3.68
C THR A 181 -25.74 32.72 -2.31
N GLY A 182 -24.73 31.84 -2.26
CA GLY A 182 -24.20 31.25 -1.04
C GLY A 182 -25.05 30.10 -0.49
N LYS A 183 -25.98 29.56 -1.28
CA LYS A 183 -26.77 28.40 -0.86
C LYS A 183 -25.96 27.13 -1.07
N LYS A 184 -25.83 26.33 0.00
CA LYS A 184 -25.15 25.03 -0.06
C LYS A 184 -25.84 24.07 -1.02
N LEU A 185 -25.05 23.48 -1.90
CA LEU A 185 -25.45 22.46 -2.87
C LEU A 185 -25.04 21.07 -2.36
N LEU A 186 -25.80 20.06 -2.75
CA LEU A 186 -25.55 18.68 -2.33
C LEU A 186 -24.62 17.99 -3.33
N SER A 187 -23.50 17.50 -2.82
CA SER A 187 -22.60 16.63 -3.56
C SER A 187 -23.28 15.28 -3.87
N VAL A 188 -22.99 14.73 -5.03
CA VAL A 188 -23.41 13.38 -5.44
C VAL A 188 -22.49 12.32 -4.82
N SER A 189 -21.19 12.63 -4.76
CA SER A 189 -20.18 11.80 -4.12
C SER A 189 -19.07 12.67 -3.55
N GLU A 190 -18.44 12.19 -2.48
CA GLU A 190 -17.29 12.79 -1.84
C GLU A 190 -16.31 11.67 -1.48
N HIS A 191 -15.07 11.82 -1.88
CA HIS A 191 -13.99 10.87 -1.65
C HIS A 191 -12.80 11.60 -1.05
N SER A 192 -12.21 11.01 -0.02
CA SER A 192 -10.96 11.44 0.58
C SER A 192 -9.95 10.29 0.51
N ILE A 193 -8.75 10.61 0.02
CA ILE A 193 -7.68 9.65 -0.22
C ILE A 193 -6.44 10.18 0.46
N GLN A 194 -5.84 9.38 1.33
CA GLN A 194 -4.62 9.75 2.04
C GLN A 194 -3.39 9.23 1.29
N ASP A 195 -2.39 10.08 1.07
CA ASP A 195 -1.12 9.70 0.45
C ASP A 195 -0.14 9.06 1.46
N GLU A 196 1.00 8.60 0.96
CA GLU A 196 2.04 7.96 1.78
C GLU A 196 2.62 8.88 2.88
N ASN A 197 2.53 10.20 2.71
CA ASN A 197 2.98 11.18 3.71
C ASN A 197 1.88 11.53 4.73
N GLY A 198 0.69 10.95 4.59
CA GLY A 198 -0.45 11.19 5.45
C GLY A 198 -1.30 12.41 5.05
N LEU A 199 -1.05 13.03 3.90
CA LEU A 199 -1.81 14.19 3.41
C LEU A 199 -3.04 13.73 2.62
N PHE A 200 -4.11 14.52 2.68
CA PHE A 200 -5.37 14.22 2.01
C PHE A 200 -5.46 14.88 0.64
N TYR A 201 -5.84 14.06 -0.33
CA TYR A 201 -6.47 14.44 -1.59
C TYR A 201 -7.98 14.26 -1.45
N VAL A 202 -8.76 15.22 -1.92
CA VAL A 202 -10.23 15.16 -1.89
C VAL A 202 -10.82 15.37 -3.26
N GLU A 203 -11.90 14.66 -3.53
CA GLU A 203 -12.68 14.70 -4.76
C GLU A 203 -14.16 14.77 -4.41
N ALA A 204 -14.84 15.85 -4.82
CA ALA A 204 -16.27 16.02 -4.60
C ALA A 204 -16.99 16.26 -5.93
N THR A 205 -18.06 15.51 -6.18
CA THR A 205 -18.82 15.57 -7.43
C THR A 205 -20.16 16.28 -7.22
N LEU A 206 -20.52 17.18 -8.14
CA LEU A 206 -21.79 17.89 -8.16
C LEU A 206 -22.43 17.76 -9.55
N VAL A 207 -23.74 17.49 -9.62
CA VAL A 207 -24.47 17.49 -10.90
C VAL A 207 -25.38 18.72 -10.96
N VAL A 208 -25.11 19.59 -11.92
CA VAL A 208 -25.85 20.83 -12.16
C VAL A 208 -26.90 20.60 -13.24
N ARG A 209 -28.17 20.57 -12.84
CA ARG A 209 -29.32 20.32 -13.73
C ARG A 209 -30.02 21.58 -14.25
N ASN A 210 -29.83 22.71 -13.57
CA ASN A 210 -30.51 23.96 -13.89
C ASN A 210 -29.54 24.95 -14.53
N ALA A 211 -29.79 25.33 -15.78
CA ALA A 211 -29.01 26.29 -16.55
C ALA A 211 -29.01 27.73 -15.95
N SER A 212 -29.80 28.00 -14.91
CA SER A 212 -29.81 29.28 -14.19
C SER A 212 -28.64 29.48 -13.22
N LEU A 213 -27.84 28.44 -12.95
CA LEU A 213 -26.65 28.52 -12.10
C LEU A 213 -25.45 28.95 -12.96
N GLU A 214 -25.26 30.26 -13.09
CA GLU A 214 -24.16 30.83 -13.89
C GLU A 214 -22.79 30.48 -13.30
N THR A 215 -22.68 30.51 -11.96
CA THR A 215 -21.44 30.28 -11.23
C THR A 215 -21.66 29.35 -10.06
N VAL A 216 -20.70 28.43 -9.88
CA VAL A 216 -20.66 27.48 -8.77
C VAL A 216 -19.30 27.56 -8.11
N SER A 217 -19.28 27.51 -6.78
CA SER A 217 -18.07 27.60 -5.97
C SER A 217 -17.86 26.30 -5.19
N CYS A 218 -16.64 25.78 -5.22
CA CYS A 218 -16.20 24.70 -4.34
C CYS A 218 -15.34 25.27 -3.21
N PHE A 219 -15.56 24.81 -1.99
CA PHE A 219 -14.82 25.21 -0.79
C PHE A 219 -14.19 23.98 -0.13
N ILE A 220 -12.93 24.13 0.29
CA ILE A 220 -12.19 23.17 1.09
C ILE A 220 -11.81 23.86 2.40
N HIS A 221 -12.25 23.31 3.52
CA HIS A 221 -12.10 23.90 4.85
C HIS A 221 -11.28 22.99 5.77
N ASN A 222 -10.26 23.56 6.40
CA ASN A 222 -9.47 22.92 7.44
C ASN A 222 -10.11 23.14 8.82
N PRO A 223 -10.61 22.10 9.50
CA PRO A 223 -11.35 22.26 10.74
C PRO A 223 -10.50 22.66 11.95
N ILE A 224 -9.18 22.44 11.92
CA ILE A 224 -8.27 22.78 13.03
C ILE A 224 -7.78 24.23 12.89
N LEU A 225 -7.35 24.61 11.69
CA LEU A 225 -6.87 25.97 11.42
C LEU A 225 -8.02 26.96 11.20
N ASN A 226 -9.23 26.47 10.95
CA ASN A 226 -10.39 27.25 10.55
C ASN A 226 -10.07 28.15 9.33
N GLU A 227 -9.32 27.57 8.38
CA GLU A 227 -8.90 28.20 7.13
C GLU A 227 -9.57 27.49 5.96
N GLU A 228 -10.03 28.26 4.97
CA GLU A 228 -10.67 27.71 3.77
C GLU A 228 -10.02 28.24 2.50
N LYS A 229 -10.08 27.42 1.44
CA LYS A 229 -9.76 27.82 0.07
C LYS A 229 -10.93 27.49 -0.82
N SER A 230 -11.20 28.36 -1.79
CA SER A 230 -12.27 28.17 -2.73
C SER A 230 -11.84 28.42 -4.17
N SER A 231 -12.64 27.90 -5.08
CA SER A 231 -12.52 28.10 -6.50
C SER A 231 -13.90 28.22 -7.09
N VAL A 232 -14.01 29.03 -8.15
CA VAL A 232 -15.27 29.37 -8.78
C VAL A 232 -15.18 28.97 -10.24
N ILE A 233 -16.17 28.23 -10.72
CA ILE A 233 -16.33 27.94 -12.13
C ILE A 233 -17.57 28.69 -12.64
N SER A 234 -17.39 29.40 -13.74
CA SER A 234 -18.51 29.80 -14.59
C SER A 234 -18.71 28.68 -15.60
N ILE A 235 -19.95 28.33 -15.93
CA ILE A 235 -20.24 27.28 -16.92
C ILE A 235 -20.62 27.95 -18.26
N PRO A 236 -19.66 28.48 -19.06
CA PRO A 236 -20.00 29.18 -20.29
C PRO A 236 -20.55 28.22 -21.35
N GLU A 237 -21.68 28.60 -21.94
CA GLU A 237 -22.39 27.88 -23.00
C GLU A 237 -21.48 27.56 -24.21
N LYS A 238 -20.47 28.41 -24.48
CA LYS A 238 -19.52 28.22 -25.59
C LYS A 238 -18.54 27.06 -25.40
N LEU A 239 -18.04 26.86 -24.17
CA LEU A 239 -17.08 25.80 -23.86
C LEU A 239 -17.76 24.43 -23.78
N GLN A 240 -19.02 24.41 -23.32
CA GLN A 240 -19.90 23.24 -23.44
C GLN A 240 -20.00 22.79 -24.90
N ASN A 241 -20.18 23.70 -25.85
CA ASN A 241 -20.36 23.34 -27.27
C ASN A 241 -19.07 22.87 -27.96
N GLU A 242 -17.91 23.46 -27.67
CA GLU A 242 -16.64 23.07 -28.32
C GLU A 242 -16.15 21.69 -27.85
N LEU A 243 -16.17 21.40 -26.55
CA LEU A 243 -15.75 20.08 -26.04
C LEU A 243 -16.87 19.03 -26.04
N ALA A 244 -18.16 19.37 -26.00
CA ALA A 244 -19.23 18.40 -26.28
C ALA A 244 -19.24 17.95 -27.76
N SER A 245 -18.63 18.72 -28.66
CA SER A 245 -18.43 18.30 -30.06
C SER A 245 -17.28 17.30 -30.22
N LEU A 246 -16.38 17.22 -29.24
CA LEU A 246 -15.25 16.30 -29.21
C LEU A 246 -15.63 15.05 -28.42
N LYS A 247 -15.31 13.89 -28.97
CA LYS A 247 -15.45 12.60 -28.27
C LYS A 247 -14.07 11.99 -28.12
N VAL A 248 -13.78 11.49 -26.92
CA VAL A 248 -12.64 10.60 -26.73
C VAL A 248 -13.09 9.19 -27.08
N ILE A 249 -12.30 8.52 -27.91
CA ILE A 249 -12.55 7.16 -28.38
C ILE A 249 -11.41 6.29 -27.86
N GLY A 250 -11.77 5.34 -27.00
CA GLY A 250 -10.91 4.23 -26.59
C GLY A 250 -11.19 2.96 -27.40
N PRO A 251 -10.40 1.90 -27.18
CA PRO A 251 -10.67 0.60 -27.77
C PRO A 251 -11.98 0.01 -27.23
N SER A 252 -12.82 -0.49 -28.14
CA SER A 252 -14.14 -1.05 -27.80
C SER A 252 -14.08 -2.50 -27.30
N GLN A 253 -12.93 -3.17 -27.45
CA GLN A 253 -12.70 -4.54 -27.01
C GLN A 253 -11.61 -4.54 -25.93
N PRO A 254 -11.66 -5.47 -24.97
CA PRO A 254 -10.61 -5.58 -23.96
C PRO A 254 -9.24 -5.79 -24.59
N ILE A 255 -8.25 -5.08 -24.08
CA ILE A 255 -6.85 -5.22 -24.48
C ILE A 255 -6.27 -6.41 -23.72
N LEU A 256 -5.81 -7.44 -24.44
CA LEU A 256 -5.18 -8.62 -23.85
C LEU A 256 -3.65 -8.47 -23.93
N VAL A 257 -2.97 -8.56 -22.80
CA VAL A 257 -1.49 -8.43 -22.72
C VAL A 257 -0.92 -9.54 -21.84
N ARG A 258 0.16 -10.20 -22.29
CA ARG A 258 0.81 -11.22 -21.46
C ARG A 258 1.66 -10.59 -20.36
N VAL A 259 1.75 -11.26 -19.22
CA VAL A 259 2.67 -10.86 -18.15
C VAL A 259 4.10 -10.72 -18.70
N GLY A 260 4.75 -9.60 -18.43
CA GLY A 260 6.09 -9.26 -18.92
C GLY A 260 6.14 -8.52 -20.26
N GLU A 261 5.03 -8.48 -21.02
CA GLU A 261 4.96 -7.70 -22.27
C GLU A 261 4.66 -6.21 -22.01
N ASP A 262 4.83 -5.37 -23.02
CA ASP A 262 4.47 -3.95 -22.96
C ASP A 262 2.97 -3.75 -23.26
N ILE A 263 2.31 -2.93 -22.44
CA ILE A 263 0.92 -2.52 -22.59
C ILE A 263 0.87 -1.26 -23.44
N GLN A 264 -0.12 -1.16 -24.34
CA GLN A 264 -0.40 0.07 -25.09
C GLN A 264 -1.86 0.50 -24.90
N LEU A 265 -2.08 1.62 -24.22
CA LEU A 265 -3.39 2.21 -23.97
C LEU A 265 -3.58 3.42 -24.88
N THR A 266 -4.26 3.23 -26.01
CA THR A 266 -4.44 4.26 -27.05
C THR A 266 -5.80 4.91 -26.95
N CYS A 267 -5.84 6.24 -27.01
CA CYS A 267 -7.07 7.03 -27.14
C CYS A 267 -6.95 8.09 -28.23
N CYS A 268 -8.10 8.39 -28.85
CA CYS A 268 -8.19 9.31 -29.98
C CYS A 268 -9.33 10.31 -29.80
N LEU A 269 -9.10 11.57 -30.18
CA LEU A 269 -10.16 12.56 -30.33
C LEU A 269 -10.91 12.37 -31.65
N SER A 270 -12.22 12.53 -31.60
CA SER A 270 -13.10 12.57 -32.77
C SER A 270 -14.02 13.80 -32.70
N PRO A 271 -13.98 14.71 -33.67
CA PRO A 271 -13.07 14.72 -34.84
C PRO A 271 -11.59 14.89 -34.48
N LYS A 272 -10.70 14.52 -35.42
CA LYS A 272 -9.25 14.68 -35.26
C LYS A 272 -8.90 16.14 -34.94
N THR A 273 -8.25 16.35 -33.81
CA THR A 273 -8.00 17.68 -33.24
C THR A 273 -6.64 17.69 -32.56
N ASN A 274 -5.86 18.75 -32.70
CA ASN A 274 -4.56 18.85 -32.06
C ASN A 274 -4.69 18.86 -30.53
N ALA A 275 -4.05 17.89 -29.86
CA ALA A 275 -4.04 17.72 -28.41
C ALA A 275 -2.76 18.20 -27.73
N GLN A 276 -1.82 18.85 -28.44
CA GLN A 276 -0.54 19.28 -27.87
C GLN A 276 -0.71 20.25 -26.69
N SER A 277 -1.72 21.13 -26.77
CA SER A 277 -2.05 22.10 -25.73
C SER A 277 -3.13 21.60 -24.75
N MET A 278 -3.41 20.30 -24.74
CA MET A 278 -4.38 19.69 -23.84
C MET A 278 -3.62 18.96 -22.73
N GLU A 279 -4.24 18.89 -21.56
CA GLU A 279 -3.82 17.98 -20.51
C GLU A 279 -4.42 16.60 -20.79
N VAL A 280 -3.61 15.55 -20.76
CA VAL A 280 -4.05 14.16 -21.01
C VAL A 280 -3.65 13.28 -19.84
N ARG A 281 -4.64 12.64 -19.21
CA ARG A 281 -4.45 11.76 -18.06
C ARG A 281 -4.89 10.33 -18.39
N TRP A 282 -4.10 9.35 -17.94
CA TRP A 282 -4.56 7.97 -17.80
C TRP A 282 -4.84 7.71 -16.32
N LEU A 283 -6.06 7.28 -16.03
CA LEU A 283 -6.60 7.06 -14.70
C LEU A 283 -7.02 5.60 -14.55
N GLN A 284 -6.96 5.05 -13.34
CA GLN A 284 -7.50 3.73 -13.03
C GLN A 284 -8.84 3.86 -12.29
N SER A 285 -8.81 4.47 -11.10
CA SER A 285 -9.98 4.63 -10.23
C SER A 285 -10.39 6.09 -10.04
N HIS A 286 -9.49 6.91 -9.46
CA HIS A 286 -9.73 8.31 -9.10
C HIS A 286 -8.92 9.27 -9.99
N HIS A 287 -9.17 10.57 -9.86
CA HIS A 287 -8.45 11.61 -10.59
C HIS A 287 -6.96 11.75 -10.17
N TYR A 288 -6.65 11.38 -8.93
CA TYR A 288 -5.32 11.38 -8.36
C TYR A 288 -5.15 10.21 -7.38
N PRO A 289 -3.94 9.61 -7.30
CA PRO A 289 -2.85 9.74 -8.26
C PRO A 289 -3.22 9.11 -9.62
N ALA A 290 -2.58 9.56 -10.69
CA ALA A 290 -2.83 9.08 -12.05
C ALA A 290 -1.79 8.06 -12.51
N VAL A 291 -2.14 7.19 -13.45
CA VAL A 291 -1.20 6.24 -14.08
C VAL A 291 -0.14 7.01 -14.87
N TYR A 292 -0.57 8.07 -15.57
CA TYR A 292 0.30 8.96 -16.34
C TYR A 292 -0.40 10.31 -16.57
N VAL A 293 0.38 11.40 -16.55
CA VAL A 293 -0.10 12.76 -16.81
C VAL A 293 0.80 13.43 -17.85
N TYR A 294 0.20 13.89 -18.95
CA TYR A 294 0.82 14.78 -19.93
C TYR A 294 0.20 16.17 -19.81
N ALA A 295 1.00 17.19 -19.53
CA ALA A 295 0.56 18.57 -19.46
C ALA A 295 1.67 19.50 -19.98
N ASP A 296 1.30 20.61 -20.60
CA ASP A 296 2.25 21.64 -21.09
C ASP A 296 3.41 21.11 -21.96
N GLY A 297 3.17 20.01 -22.69
CA GLY A 297 4.19 19.40 -23.56
C GLY A 297 5.09 18.37 -22.87
N GLU A 298 4.95 18.16 -21.57
CA GLU A 298 5.85 17.30 -20.78
C GLU A 298 5.09 16.29 -19.89
N HIS A 299 5.84 15.32 -19.37
CA HIS A 299 5.35 14.33 -18.41
C HIS A 299 5.39 14.92 -16.98
N VAL A 300 4.26 14.87 -16.27
CA VAL A 300 4.17 15.33 -14.88
C VAL A 300 4.35 14.14 -13.92
N THR A 301 5.55 14.04 -13.33
CA THR A 301 5.95 12.90 -12.48
C THR A 301 5.39 12.95 -11.06
N GLU A 302 5.10 14.15 -10.54
CA GLU A 302 4.63 14.34 -9.16
C GLU A 302 3.26 13.72 -8.92
N GLU A 303 2.41 13.69 -9.93
CA GLU A 303 1.04 13.15 -9.84
C GLU A 303 0.92 11.68 -10.26
N GLN A 304 2.06 11.08 -10.61
CA GLN A 304 2.11 9.70 -11.07
C GLN A 304 2.13 8.72 -9.89
N MET A 305 1.23 7.75 -9.96
CA MET A 305 1.17 6.53 -9.15
C MET A 305 2.54 5.85 -9.07
N THR A 306 2.95 5.50 -7.85
CA THR A 306 4.32 5.04 -7.57
C THR A 306 4.66 3.73 -8.30
N GLU A 307 3.69 2.84 -8.49
CA GLU A 307 3.83 1.56 -9.21
C GLU A 307 4.07 1.69 -10.73
N TYR A 308 3.82 2.87 -11.31
CA TYR A 308 3.99 3.14 -12.74
C TYR A 308 5.23 4.00 -13.05
N ARG A 309 5.88 4.55 -12.02
CA ARG A 309 7.09 5.38 -12.19
C ARG A 309 8.21 4.58 -12.84
N GLY A 310 8.79 5.16 -13.88
CA GLY A 310 9.86 4.52 -14.67
C GLY A 310 9.41 3.36 -15.55
N ARG A 311 8.13 2.99 -15.54
CA ARG A 311 7.54 1.98 -16.43
C ARG A 311 6.73 2.59 -17.57
N THR A 312 6.54 3.90 -17.61
CA THR A 312 5.62 4.55 -18.54
C THR A 312 6.35 5.42 -19.55
N ALA A 313 5.82 5.45 -20.77
CA ALA A 313 6.26 6.33 -21.84
C ALA A 313 5.07 6.76 -22.68
N LEU A 314 5.06 8.03 -23.10
CA LEU A 314 4.07 8.52 -24.04
C LEU A 314 4.55 8.33 -25.47
N VAL A 315 3.79 7.57 -26.25
CA VAL A 315 3.94 7.46 -27.70
C VAL A 315 2.97 8.45 -28.34
N SER A 316 3.53 9.54 -28.90
CA SER A 316 2.79 10.72 -29.38
C SER A 316 3.02 10.99 -30.88
N ASP A 317 3.08 9.92 -31.68
CA ASP A 317 3.32 9.97 -33.13
C ASP A 317 2.28 10.79 -33.91
N ALA A 318 1.06 10.93 -33.38
CA ALA A 318 -0.06 11.64 -34.00
C ALA A 318 -0.82 12.56 -33.03
N ILE A 319 -0.11 13.20 -32.08
CA ILE A 319 -0.72 14.12 -31.11
C ILE A 319 -1.41 15.34 -31.76
N ASN A 320 -0.88 15.79 -32.91
CA ASN A 320 -1.48 16.84 -33.74
C ASN A 320 -2.83 16.41 -34.37
N GLU A 321 -3.10 15.11 -34.45
CA GLU A 321 -4.39 14.55 -34.86
C GLU A 321 -5.26 14.12 -33.65
N GLY A 322 -4.76 14.31 -32.43
CA GLY A 322 -5.48 13.98 -31.20
C GLY A 322 -5.41 12.51 -30.83
N ARG A 323 -4.39 11.78 -31.32
CA ARG A 323 -4.10 10.41 -30.94
C ARG A 323 -2.90 10.37 -30.00
N LEU A 324 -3.09 9.77 -28.83
CA LEU A 324 -2.01 9.50 -27.90
C LEU A 324 -2.10 8.05 -27.40
N THR A 325 -0.93 7.45 -27.19
CA THR A 325 -0.81 6.09 -26.67
C THR A 325 0.11 6.11 -25.46
N LEU A 326 -0.41 5.68 -24.31
CA LEU A 326 0.42 5.39 -23.15
C LEU A 326 1.00 3.97 -23.30
N GLN A 327 2.31 3.87 -23.29
CA GLN A 327 3.02 2.60 -23.17
C GLN A 327 3.39 2.35 -21.70
N ILE A 328 3.06 1.17 -21.18
CA ILE A 328 3.45 0.71 -19.84
C ILE A 328 4.30 -0.55 -20.00
N HIS A 329 5.54 -0.50 -19.55
CA HIS A 329 6.51 -1.57 -19.69
C HIS A 329 6.33 -2.65 -18.64
N ASN A 330 6.62 -3.89 -19.05
CA ASN A 330 6.68 -5.07 -18.19
C ASN A 330 5.37 -5.28 -17.40
N ALA A 331 4.31 -5.71 -18.08
CA ALA A 331 2.99 -5.92 -17.51
C ALA A 331 3.00 -6.87 -16.31
N THR A 332 2.34 -6.49 -15.23
CA THR A 332 2.15 -7.30 -14.02
C THR A 332 0.67 -7.63 -13.83
N THR A 333 0.34 -8.59 -12.97
CA THR A 333 -1.06 -8.93 -12.70
C THR A 333 -1.85 -7.80 -12.04
N SER A 334 -1.18 -6.86 -11.35
CA SER A 334 -1.83 -5.69 -10.73
C SER A 334 -2.27 -4.65 -11.75
N ASP A 335 -1.72 -4.67 -12.97
CA ASP A 335 -2.14 -3.78 -14.04
C ASP A 335 -3.52 -4.17 -14.61
N ASN A 336 -4.03 -5.37 -14.30
CA ASN A 336 -5.34 -5.81 -14.77
C ASN A 336 -6.47 -4.96 -14.18
N GLY A 337 -7.24 -4.27 -15.02
CA GLY A 337 -8.32 -3.43 -14.56
C GLY A 337 -8.94 -2.58 -15.65
N GLN A 338 -9.86 -1.72 -15.24
CA GLN A 338 -10.40 -0.67 -16.09
C GLN A 338 -9.53 0.57 -15.96
N TYR A 339 -9.27 1.22 -17.09
CA TYR A 339 -8.57 2.49 -17.20
C TYR A 339 -9.49 3.50 -17.86
N ARG A 340 -9.19 4.79 -17.66
CA ARG A 340 -9.83 5.89 -18.36
C ARG A 340 -8.77 6.80 -18.92
N CYS A 341 -8.92 7.20 -20.18
CA CYS A 341 -8.08 8.21 -20.80
C CYS A 341 -8.89 9.49 -20.92
N ARG A 342 -8.37 10.56 -20.34
CA ARG A 342 -9.04 11.84 -20.24
C ARG A 342 -8.26 12.90 -21.00
N PHE A 343 -8.98 13.69 -21.78
CA PHE A 343 -8.46 14.86 -22.49
C PHE A 343 -9.15 16.08 -21.92
N GLU A 344 -8.36 17.03 -21.41
CA GLU A 344 -8.84 18.23 -20.75
C GLU A 344 -8.27 19.48 -21.42
N LYS A 345 -9.12 20.50 -21.54
CA LYS A 345 -8.73 21.83 -21.98
C LYS A 345 -9.58 22.87 -21.27
N ASP A 346 -8.92 23.86 -20.67
CA ASP A 346 -9.55 25.01 -20.00
C ASP A 346 -10.60 24.59 -18.93
N GLY A 347 -10.30 23.53 -18.17
CA GLY A 347 -11.16 23.01 -17.09
C GLY A 347 -12.35 22.15 -17.53
N VAL A 348 -12.45 21.82 -18.83
CA VAL A 348 -13.47 20.92 -19.36
C VAL A 348 -12.79 19.70 -19.97
N TYR A 349 -13.34 18.51 -19.72
CA TYR A 349 -12.76 17.27 -20.20
C TYR A 349 -13.76 16.31 -20.82
N GLN A 350 -13.23 15.40 -21.63
CA GLN A 350 -13.92 14.23 -22.15
C GLN A 350 -13.04 13.01 -21.88
N GLU A 351 -13.63 11.83 -21.72
CA GLU A 351 -12.87 10.62 -21.46
C GLU A 351 -13.47 9.38 -22.14
N ALA A 352 -12.66 8.33 -22.24
CA ALA A 352 -13.10 7.01 -22.65
C ALA A 352 -12.53 5.94 -21.72
N SER A 353 -13.35 4.92 -21.46
CA SER A 353 -12.92 3.74 -20.70
C SER A 353 -12.20 2.73 -21.58
N LEU A 354 -11.20 2.07 -21.02
CA LEU A 354 -10.45 0.97 -21.62
C LEU A 354 -10.40 -0.19 -20.64
N ASP A 355 -10.69 -1.39 -21.09
CA ASP A 355 -10.55 -2.59 -20.26
C ASP A 355 -9.25 -3.31 -20.58
N LEU A 356 -8.33 -3.37 -19.62
CA LEU A 356 -7.06 -4.10 -19.73
C LEU A 356 -7.18 -5.45 -19.03
N LYS A 357 -6.87 -6.52 -19.76
CA LYS A 357 -6.86 -7.90 -19.28
C LYS A 357 -5.45 -8.46 -19.37
N ILE A 358 -4.86 -8.70 -18.22
CA ILE A 358 -3.54 -9.34 -18.13
C ILE A 358 -3.73 -10.85 -18.19
N VAL A 359 -2.86 -11.53 -18.92
CA VAL A 359 -2.88 -12.99 -19.06
C VAL A 359 -1.51 -13.60 -18.78
N GLY A 360 -1.48 -14.62 -17.94
CA GLY A 360 -0.33 -15.47 -17.70
C GLY A 360 -0.60 -16.85 -18.31
N LEU A 361 0.21 -17.25 -19.28
CA LEU A 361 0.19 -18.62 -19.79
C LEU A 361 1.21 -19.43 -19.00
N GLY A 362 0.73 -20.37 -18.20
CA GLY A 362 1.61 -21.12 -17.31
C GLY A 362 2.57 -22.06 -18.03
N SER A 363 3.45 -22.69 -17.25
CA SER A 363 4.33 -23.76 -17.71
C SER A 363 3.52 -24.96 -18.20
N SER A 364 4.11 -25.77 -19.08
CA SER A 364 3.45 -27.03 -19.47
C SER A 364 3.26 -27.91 -18.23
N PRO A 365 2.08 -28.52 -18.02
CA PRO A 365 1.83 -29.31 -16.83
C PRO A 365 2.80 -30.48 -16.71
N LEU A 366 3.21 -30.78 -15.48
CA LEU A 366 4.07 -31.90 -15.16
C LEU A 366 3.30 -32.90 -14.31
N ILE A 367 3.19 -34.15 -14.78
CA ILE A 367 2.56 -35.24 -14.03
C ILE A 367 3.64 -36.09 -13.36
N THR A 368 3.50 -36.31 -12.06
CA THR A 368 4.39 -37.14 -11.23
C THR A 368 3.59 -38.14 -10.40
N ILE A 369 4.21 -39.25 -10.00
CA ILE A 369 3.63 -40.22 -9.07
C ILE A 369 4.01 -39.80 -7.65
N ILE A 370 3.04 -39.61 -6.76
CA ILE A 370 3.27 -39.18 -5.36
C ILE A 370 2.96 -40.26 -4.33
N GLY A 371 2.20 -41.29 -4.71
CA GLY A 371 1.87 -42.41 -3.84
C GLY A 371 1.48 -43.65 -4.64
N GLN A 372 1.84 -44.82 -4.11
CA GLN A 372 1.39 -46.10 -4.63
C GLN A 372 1.12 -47.05 -3.48
N LYS A 373 -0.13 -47.51 -3.34
CA LYS A 373 -0.53 -48.43 -2.27
C LYS A 373 -1.68 -49.31 -2.74
N ASP A 374 -1.60 -50.61 -2.45
CA ASP A 374 -2.68 -51.59 -2.68
C ASP A 374 -3.24 -51.63 -4.12
N GLY A 375 -2.41 -51.30 -5.12
CA GLY A 375 -2.82 -51.27 -6.55
C GLY A 375 -3.36 -49.93 -7.04
N GLU A 376 -3.52 -48.96 -6.13
CA GLU A 376 -3.88 -47.58 -6.45
C GLU A 376 -2.63 -46.71 -6.65
N ILE A 377 -2.66 -45.84 -7.66
CA ILE A 377 -1.58 -44.88 -7.97
C ILE A 377 -2.16 -43.48 -7.85
N GLU A 378 -1.53 -42.65 -7.02
CA GLU A 378 -1.85 -41.23 -6.94
C GLU A 378 -0.90 -40.43 -7.83
N LEU A 379 -1.48 -39.75 -8.81
CA LEU A 379 -0.80 -38.85 -9.73
C LEU A 379 -1.00 -37.41 -9.26
N MET A 380 0.04 -36.60 -9.38
CA MET A 380 0.01 -35.16 -9.13
C MET A 380 0.38 -34.43 -10.42
N CYS A 381 -0.51 -33.57 -10.91
CA CYS A 381 -0.25 -32.61 -11.97
C CYS A 381 0.04 -31.24 -11.37
N SER A 382 1.19 -30.67 -11.72
CA SER A 382 1.63 -29.35 -11.25
C SER A 382 1.98 -28.43 -12.42
N SER A 383 1.61 -27.15 -12.31
CA SER A 383 1.90 -26.13 -13.32
C SER A 383 1.86 -24.73 -12.71
N GLU A 384 2.76 -23.84 -13.14
CA GLU A 384 2.97 -22.53 -12.52
C GLU A 384 2.84 -21.39 -13.54
N GLY A 385 2.48 -20.18 -13.08
CA GLY A 385 2.51 -18.97 -13.92
C GLY A 385 1.18 -18.65 -14.63
N TRP A 386 0.05 -19.15 -14.14
CA TRP A 386 -1.26 -18.90 -14.76
C TRP A 386 -1.90 -17.61 -14.26
N PHE A 387 -2.50 -16.82 -15.15
CA PHE A 387 -3.35 -15.69 -14.79
C PHE A 387 -4.36 -15.38 -15.91
N PRO A 388 -5.63 -15.07 -15.61
CA PRO A 388 -6.29 -15.18 -14.30
C PRO A 388 -6.38 -16.65 -13.85
N LYS A 389 -7.18 -16.95 -12.82
CA LYS A 389 -7.37 -18.32 -12.32
C LYS A 389 -7.66 -19.28 -13.50
N PRO A 390 -6.82 -20.31 -13.73
CA PRO A 390 -6.99 -21.22 -14.86
C PRO A 390 -8.11 -22.23 -14.61
N HIS A 391 -8.60 -22.85 -15.68
CA HIS A 391 -9.53 -23.98 -15.61
C HIS A 391 -8.77 -25.30 -15.77
N VAL A 392 -8.96 -26.23 -14.84
CA VAL A 392 -8.18 -27.46 -14.70
C VAL A 392 -9.11 -28.67 -14.87
N GLN A 393 -8.69 -29.64 -15.69
CA GLN A 393 -9.45 -30.86 -15.96
C GLN A 393 -8.53 -32.06 -16.10
N TRP A 394 -8.91 -33.18 -15.49
CA TRP A 394 -8.39 -34.49 -15.87
C TRP A 394 -9.29 -35.10 -16.95
N LYS A 395 -8.68 -35.74 -17.95
CA LYS A 395 -9.37 -36.38 -19.07
C LYS A 395 -8.85 -37.80 -19.27
N ASP A 396 -9.72 -38.74 -19.64
CA ASP A 396 -9.32 -40.06 -20.12
C ASP A 396 -8.95 -40.03 -21.63
N MET A 397 -8.73 -41.20 -22.23
CA MET A 397 -8.38 -41.35 -23.65
C MET A 397 -9.49 -40.88 -24.59
N GLU A 398 -10.73 -41.01 -24.15
CA GLU A 398 -11.93 -40.57 -24.87
C GLU A 398 -12.24 -39.09 -24.61
N ALA A 399 -11.32 -38.35 -23.98
CA ALA A 399 -11.43 -36.95 -23.59
C ALA A 399 -12.60 -36.66 -22.60
N LYS A 400 -13.10 -37.68 -21.92
CA LYS A 400 -14.14 -37.54 -20.90
C LYS A 400 -13.51 -37.05 -19.59
N ILE A 401 -14.20 -36.12 -18.94
CA ILE A 401 -13.74 -35.49 -17.70
C ILE A 401 -13.73 -36.53 -16.57
N ILE A 402 -12.58 -36.63 -15.90
CA ILE A 402 -12.38 -37.43 -14.68
C ILE A 402 -12.37 -36.47 -13.49
N PRO A 403 -13.11 -36.75 -12.41
CA PRO A 403 -13.04 -35.93 -11.20
C PRO A 403 -11.66 -36.04 -10.55
N SER A 404 -11.06 -34.90 -10.20
CA SER A 404 -9.82 -34.84 -9.42
C SER A 404 -10.05 -35.38 -8.01
N PHE A 405 -9.05 -36.06 -7.45
CA PHE A 405 -9.03 -36.44 -6.04
C PHE A 405 -8.79 -35.22 -5.14
N SER A 406 -7.91 -34.32 -5.56
CA SER A 406 -7.72 -33.01 -4.93
C SER A 406 -7.36 -31.95 -5.95
N GLU A 407 -7.69 -30.68 -5.65
CA GLU A 407 -7.28 -29.52 -6.44
C GLU A 407 -6.94 -28.38 -5.47
N VAL A 408 -5.72 -27.87 -5.60
CA VAL A 408 -5.20 -26.76 -4.83
C VAL A 408 -4.62 -25.74 -5.80
N LEU A 409 -5.23 -24.56 -5.83
CA LEU A 409 -4.72 -23.40 -6.55
C LEU A 409 -4.16 -22.42 -5.54
N THR A 410 -2.84 -22.24 -5.55
CA THR A 410 -2.17 -21.24 -4.73
C THR A 410 -1.78 -20.04 -5.56
N GLN A 411 -1.83 -18.85 -4.99
CA GLN A 411 -1.45 -17.61 -5.67
C GLN A 411 -0.17 -17.07 -5.04
N GLY A 412 0.84 -16.81 -5.87
CA GLY A 412 2.12 -16.24 -5.43
C GLY A 412 2.04 -14.72 -5.16
N SER A 413 3.13 -14.14 -4.68
CA SER A 413 3.26 -12.69 -4.43
C SER A 413 3.02 -11.82 -5.66
N HIS A 414 3.32 -12.34 -6.85
CA HIS A 414 3.09 -11.66 -8.13
C HIS A 414 1.72 -11.97 -8.75
N GLY A 415 0.76 -12.47 -7.96
CA GLY A 415 -0.62 -12.72 -8.41
C GLY A 415 -0.80 -13.92 -9.36
N LEU A 416 0.27 -14.59 -9.77
CA LEU A 416 0.23 -15.77 -10.64
C LEU A 416 -0.20 -17.02 -9.86
N PHE A 417 -1.00 -17.87 -10.50
CA PHE A 417 -1.49 -19.13 -9.95
C PHE A 417 -0.53 -20.29 -10.20
N HIS A 418 -0.30 -21.07 -9.15
CA HIS A 418 0.29 -22.40 -9.17
C HIS A 418 -0.82 -23.43 -8.93
N VAL A 419 -1.01 -24.28 -9.93
CA VAL A 419 -1.95 -25.39 -9.95
C VAL A 419 -1.26 -26.64 -9.40
N LYS A 420 -1.89 -27.30 -8.44
CA LYS A 420 -1.60 -28.67 -8.02
C LYS A 420 -2.91 -29.44 -7.95
N THR A 421 -3.07 -30.46 -8.79
CA THR A 421 -4.23 -31.35 -8.75
C THR A 421 -3.78 -32.80 -8.71
N SER A 422 -4.43 -33.61 -7.87
CA SER A 422 -4.17 -35.04 -7.82
C SER A 422 -5.32 -35.88 -8.36
N LEU A 423 -4.97 -37.04 -8.90
CA LEU A 423 -5.89 -38.05 -9.41
C LEU A 423 -5.51 -39.42 -8.85
N LEU A 424 -6.49 -40.13 -8.29
CA LEU A 424 -6.33 -41.50 -7.80
C LEU A 424 -6.77 -42.49 -8.88
N VAL A 425 -5.86 -43.36 -9.30
CA VAL A 425 -6.10 -44.36 -10.36
C VAL A 425 -6.12 -45.75 -9.74
N THR A 426 -7.26 -46.44 -9.81
CA THR A 426 -7.51 -47.73 -9.11
C THR A 426 -7.41 -48.97 -10.02
N ASN A 427 -7.34 -48.80 -11.34
CA ASN A 427 -7.31 -49.90 -12.31
C ASN A 427 -6.06 -49.78 -13.21
N SER A 428 -5.15 -50.75 -13.12
CA SER A 428 -3.74 -50.62 -13.56
C SER A 428 -3.42 -51.24 -14.93
N PHE A 429 -4.41 -51.64 -15.72
CA PHE A 429 -4.20 -52.39 -16.97
C PHE A 429 -3.97 -51.54 -18.23
N ILE A 430 -3.36 -50.34 -18.10
CA ILE A 430 -3.16 -49.25 -19.08
C ILE A 430 -4.22 -48.16 -18.90
N VAL A 431 -3.85 -47.10 -18.18
CA VAL A 431 -4.62 -45.85 -18.13
C VAL A 431 -3.72 -44.74 -18.65
N ASN A 432 -4.17 -44.13 -19.74
CA ASN A 432 -3.61 -42.89 -20.24
C ASN A 432 -4.51 -41.77 -19.72
N VAL A 433 -3.98 -40.97 -18.81
CA VAL A 433 -4.70 -39.81 -18.27
C VAL A 433 -4.03 -38.54 -18.75
N THR A 434 -4.84 -37.53 -19.03
CA THR A 434 -4.36 -36.23 -19.47
C THR A 434 -4.79 -35.18 -18.46
N CYS A 435 -3.84 -34.41 -17.95
CA CYS A 435 -4.09 -33.18 -17.22
C CYS A 435 -4.15 -32.03 -18.24
N SER A 436 -5.27 -31.33 -18.32
CA SER A 436 -5.51 -30.17 -19.19
C SER A 436 -5.74 -28.94 -18.32
N ILE A 437 -4.96 -27.89 -18.58
CA ILE A 437 -5.04 -26.59 -17.89
C ILE A 437 -5.22 -25.52 -18.97
N SER A 438 -6.26 -24.71 -18.85
CA SER A 438 -6.64 -23.73 -19.87
C SER A 438 -6.79 -22.33 -19.30
N ASN A 439 -6.39 -21.33 -20.09
CA ASN A 439 -6.58 -19.92 -19.77
C ASN A 439 -7.97 -19.48 -20.26
N PRO A 440 -8.86 -18.98 -19.37
CA PRO A 440 -10.24 -18.66 -19.73
C PRO A 440 -10.37 -17.45 -20.68
N LEU A 441 -9.34 -16.60 -20.80
CA LEU A 441 -9.38 -15.40 -21.64
C LEU A 441 -8.78 -15.62 -23.03
N LEU A 442 -7.74 -16.47 -23.13
CA LEU A 442 -7.09 -16.78 -24.41
C LEU A 442 -7.71 -17.98 -25.12
N GLY A 443 -8.43 -18.85 -24.40
CA GLY A 443 -8.86 -20.14 -24.93
C GLY A 443 -7.69 -21.10 -25.23
N GLU A 444 -6.46 -20.71 -24.86
CA GLU A 444 -5.26 -21.55 -24.98
C GLU A 444 -5.24 -22.58 -23.84
N GLU A 445 -5.03 -23.85 -24.19
CA GLU A 445 -4.85 -24.95 -23.24
C GLU A 445 -3.45 -25.56 -23.33
N LYS A 446 -2.93 -26.01 -22.18
CA LYS A 446 -1.73 -26.83 -22.08
C LYS A 446 -2.09 -28.16 -21.45
N MET A 447 -1.55 -29.22 -22.02
CA MET A 447 -1.87 -30.58 -21.62
C MET A 447 -0.60 -31.40 -21.38
N ALA A 448 -0.70 -32.37 -20.48
CA ALA A 448 0.30 -33.41 -20.28
C ALA A 448 -0.40 -34.74 -20.11
N THR A 449 0.15 -35.79 -20.73
CA THR A 449 -0.41 -37.13 -20.69
C THR A 449 0.54 -38.04 -19.93
N PHE A 450 -0.01 -38.88 -19.08
CA PHE A 450 0.73 -39.91 -18.34
C PHE A 450 0.27 -41.28 -18.81
N SER A 451 1.23 -42.15 -19.14
CA SER A 451 1.00 -43.52 -19.62
C SER A 451 1.77 -44.52 -18.76
N LEU A 452 1.08 -45.50 -18.17
CA LEU A 452 1.69 -46.51 -17.31
C LEU A 452 2.68 -47.45 -18.04
N SER A 453 2.52 -47.65 -19.36
CA SER A 453 3.34 -48.60 -20.13
C SER A 453 4.79 -48.16 -20.32
N GLU A 454 5.06 -46.84 -20.32
CA GLU A 454 6.41 -46.31 -20.52
C GLU A 454 7.27 -46.35 -19.24
N SER A 455 6.68 -46.22 -18.05
CA SER A 455 7.46 -46.23 -16.79
C SER A 455 7.92 -47.62 -16.35
N MET A 456 7.22 -48.68 -16.79
CA MET A 456 7.63 -50.08 -16.55
C MET A 456 8.79 -50.53 -17.46
N MET A 457 9.03 -49.87 -18.60
CA MET A 457 10.11 -50.23 -19.54
C MET A 457 11.51 -49.77 -19.10
N THR A 458 11.64 -49.04 -18.00
CA THR A 458 12.94 -48.77 -17.36
C THR A 458 13.40 -49.91 -16.43
N PHE A 459 12.78 -51.10 -16.49
CA PHE A 459 13.34 -52.32 -15.92
C PHE A 459 14.56 -52.80 -16.74
N SER A 460 15.68 -52.13 -16.46
CA SER A 460 17.08 -52.48 -16.70
C SER A 460 17.36 -53.68 -17.62
N TRP A 461 17.59 -53.42 -18.91
CA TRP A 461 18.25 -54.41 -19.81
C TRP A 461 19.55 -54.98 -19.22
N LYS A 462 20.20 -54.25 -18.29
CA LYS A 462 21.38 -54.69 -17.56
C LYS A 462 21.08 -55.88 -16.65
N THR A 463 19.90 -55.98 -16.02
CA THR A 463 19.56 -57.16 -15.19
C THR A 463 19.30 -58.39 -16.05
N VAL A 464 18.68 -58.23 -17.22
CA VAL A 464 18.50 -59.33 -18.19
C VAL A 464 19.86 -59.82 -18.72
N LEU A 465 20.79 -58.90 -19.04
CA LEU A 465 22.16 -59.23 -19.42
C LEU A 465 22.94 -59.93 -18.30
N ILE A 466 22.83 -59.44 -17.06
CA ILE A 466 23.50 -60.03 -15.90
C ILE A 466 22.96 -61.45 -15.64
N CYS A 467 21.64 -61.64 -15.67
CA CYS A 467 21.03 -62.97 -15.53
C CYS A 467 21.44 -63.91 -16.68
N GLY A 468 21.50 -63.41 -17.91
CA GLY A 468 21.96 -64.18 -19.07
C GLY A 468 23.44 -64.61 -18.95
N LEU A 469 24.31 -63.71 -18.50
CA LEU A 469 25.74 -64.01 -18.27
C LEU A 469 25.94 -65.00 -17.13
N LEU A 470 25.16 -64.89 -16.03
CA LEU A 470 25.21 -65.83 -14.92
C LEU A 470 24.73 -67.23 -15.33
N LEU A 471 23.69 -67.33 -16.16
CA LEU A 471 23.22 -68.60 -16.72
C LEU A 471 24.27 -69.23 -17.64
N ALA A 472 24.91 -68.46 -18.53
CA ALA A 472 25.97 -68.95 -19.39
C ALA A 472 27.18 -69.45 -18.59
N ALA A 473 27.57 -68.75 -17.52
CA ALA A 473 28.64 -69.18 -16.62
C ALA A 473 28.28 -70.47 -15.88
N ALA A 474 27.03 -70.62 -15.42
CA ALA A 474 26.56 -71.83 -14.75
C ALA A 474 26.57 -73.04 -15.70
N VAL A 475 26.08 -72.89 -16.94
CA VAL A 475 26.13 -73.95 -17.96
C VAL A 475 27.57 -74.30 -18.31
N GLY A 476 28.45 -73.30 -18.44
CA GLY A 476 29.89 -73.51 -18.65
C GLY A 476 30.55 -74.30 -17.53
N LEU A 477 30.19 -74.03 -16.26
CA LEU A 477 30.71 -74.77 -15.11
C LEU A 477 30.17 -76.21 -15.05
N VAL A 478 28.91 -76.45 -15.38
CA VAL A 478 28.32 -77.80 -15.44
C VAL A 478 28.95 -78.63 -16.55
N MET A 479 29.16 -78.04 -17.74
CA MET A 479 29.83 -78.69 -18.87
C MET A 479 31.30 -79.00 -18.54
N ARG A 480 32.01 -78.09 -17.87
CA ARG A 480 33.40 -78.30 -17.42
C ARG A 480 33.50 -79.38 -16.34
N LYS A 481 32.50 -79.51 -15.47
CA LYS A 481 32.44 -80.55 -14.42
C LYS A 481 32.11 -81.93 -15.01
N SER A 482 31.31 -81.98 -16.08
CA SER A 482 31.05 -83.22 -16.84
C SER A 482 32.27 -83.70 -17.62
N TYR A 483 33.04 -82.78 -18.24
CA TYR A 483 34.26 -83.15 -18.95
C TYR A 483 35.39 -83.66 -18.05
N LYS A 484 35.48 -83.20 -16.79
CA LYS A 484 36.47 -83.70 -15.82
C LYS A 484 36.11 -85.06 -15.18
N LYS A 485 34.91 -85.59 -15.40
CA LYS A 485 34.52 -86.93 -14.93
C LYS A 485 34.68 -88.02 -16.00
N ALA A 486 35.03 -87.66 -17.24
CA ALA A 486 35.16 -88.56 -18.37
C ALA A 486 36.62 -88.69 -18.88
N ALA A 487 37.61 -88.26 -18.09
CA ALA A 487 39.04 -88.38 -18.37
C ALA A 487 39.72 -89.21 -17.28
#